data_AF-A0A151SZD2-F1
#
_entry.id   AF-A0A151SZD2-F1
#
_cell.length_a   1.000
_cell.length_b   1.000
_cell.length_c   1.000
_cell.angle_alpha   90.00
_cell.angle_beta   90.00
_cell.angle_gamma   90.00
#
_symmetry.space_group_name_H-M   'P 1'
#
loop_
_entity.id
_entity.type
_entity.pdbx_description
1 polymer ?
#
loop_
_entity_poly.entity_id
_entity_poly.type
_entity_poly.pdbx_seq_one_letter_code
_entity_poly.pdbx_strand_id
1 'polypeptide(L)'
;MASATLLVKTGVSYEDYDPSEGPLPPLTNLEKKMLDCIMKLHTPCDELYMYGTIFTSNETVSKDCCTHIVHDFGKQCHDIMTNYIINLPKYKANRTLFSQRSKQVWNECSHPSFQLDEGLGQSFASDPSSVSNSSSPSPSPENYLEDCAAKLYPDCGNELYSAIFFDNDTVSKECCQNLVVDLGKTCNDKMTMYILELPEFKPNKTQILQRSDEIWKGCKD
;
A
#
# COMPACT_ATOMS: atom_id res chain seq x y z
N MET A 1 7.08 7.05 12.53
CA MET A 1 7.53 6.22 13.69
C MET A 1 6.49 6.07 14.80
N ALA A 2 5.80 7.14 15.24
CA ALA A 2 4.77 7.05 16.28
C ALA A 2 3.58 6.17 15.85
N SER A 3 3.09 6.33 14.62
CA SER A 3 1.98 5.53 14.07
C SER A 3 2.30 4.04 13.97
N ALA A 4 3.51 3.68 13.53
CA ALA A 4 3.96 2.29 13.50
C ALA A 4 4.12 1.68 14.90
N THR A 5 4.60 2.46 15.88
CA THR A 5 4.72 2.01 17.28
C THR A 5 3.36 1.72 17.89
N LEU A 6 2.37 2.57 17.61
CA LEU A 6 1.01 2.41 18.08
C LEU A 6 0.31 1.20 17.44
N LEU A 7 0.44 1.04 16.11
CA LEU A 7 -0.05 -0.14 15.38
C LEU A 7 0.54 -1.43 15.95
N VAL A 8 1.84 -1.46 16.19
CA VAL A 8 2.54 -2.63 16.77
C VAL A 8 2.10 -2.91 18.21
N LYS A 9 1.67 -1.91 18.97
CA LYS A 9 1.34 -2.08 20.39
C LYS A 9 -0.11 -2.50 20.62
N THR A 10 -1.00 -1.94 19.84
CA THR A 10 -2.45 -2.03 20.09
C THR A 10 -3.16 -2.82 19.00
N GLY A 11 -2.52 -3.01 17.84
CA GLY A 11 -3.17 -3.55 16.65
C GLY A 11 -4.23 -2.62 16.06
N VAL A 12 -4.37 -1.40 16.60
CA VAL A 12 -5.20 -0.33 16.03
C VAL A 12 -4.29 0.69 15.36
N SER A 13 -4.77 1.27 14.27
CA SER A 13 -4.04 2.33 13.59
C SER A 13 -4.01 3.58 14.47
N TYR A 14 -3.19 4.57 14.12
CA TYR A 14 -3.03 5.74 14.99
C TYR A 14 -4.35 6.49 15.22
N GLU A 15 -5.24 6.35 14.27
CA GLU A 15 -6.49 7.08 14.13
C GLU A 15 -7.63 6.46 14.94
N ASP A 16 -7.48 5.19 15.35
CA ASP A 16 -8.42 4.44 16.20
C ASP A 16 -8.01 4.44 17.68
N TYR A 17 -6.89 5.08 18.03
CA TYR A 17 -6.38 5.12 19.39
C TYR A 17 -7.05 6.21 20.23
N ASP A 18 -7.72 5.82 21.32
CA ASP A 18 -8.26 6.76 22.30
C ASP A 18 -7.13 7.32 23.17
N PRO A 19 -6.79 8.63 23.06
CA PRO A 19 -5.72 9.24 23.84
C PRO A 19 -5.99 9.24 25.35
N SER A 20 -7.24 8.99 25.76
CA SER A 20 -7.64 8.90 27.17
C SER A 20 -7.22 7.58 27.84
N GLU A 21 -6.79 6.56 27.07
CA GLU A 21 -6.26 5.31 27.60
C GLU A 21 -4.87 5.44 28.26
N GLY A 22 -4.28 6.63 28.23
CA GLY A 22 -3.00 6.94 28.88
C GLY A 22 -1.80 6.66 27.99
N PRO A 23 -0.57 6.68 28.54
CA PRO A 23 0.64 6.45 27.74
C PRO A 23 0.78 4.97 27.34
N LEU A 24 1.17 4.73 26.09
CA LEU A 24 1.44 3.39 25.60
C LEU A 24 2.51 2.68 26.47
N PRO A 25 2.33 1.40 26.80
CA PRO A 25 3.35 0.64 27.50
C PRO A 25 4.63 0.55 26.63
N PRO A 26 5.81 0.38 27.23
CA PRO A 26 7.03 0.19 26.46
C PRO A 26 6.93 -1.04 25.56
N LEU A 27 7.57 -0.96 24.38
CA LEU A 27 7.58 -2.07 23.44
C LEU A 27 8.35 -3.26 24.01
N THR A 28 7.78 -4.46 23.86
CA THR A 28 8.46 -5.73 24.11
C THR A 28 9.58 -5.94 23.08
N ASN A 29 10.49 -6.89 23.35
CA ASN A 29 11.55 -7.22 22.41
C ASN A 29 11.00 -7.74 21.06
N LEU A 30 9.83 -8.38 21.05
CA LEU A 30 9.17 -8.83 19.82
C LEU A 30 8.59 -7.64 19.05
N GLU A 31 7.92 -6.73 19.75
CA GLU A 31 7.36 -5.50 19.17
C GLU A 31 8.45 -4.59 18.59
N LYS A 32 9.61 -4.45 19.25
CA LYS A 32 10.75 -3.71 18.69
C LYS A 32 11.27 -4.33 17.39
N LYS A 33 11.43 -5.64 17.37
CA LYS A 33 11.85 -6.37 16.15
C LYS A 33 10.81 -6.23 15.03
N MET A 34 9.53 -6.23 15.38
CA MET A 34 8.46 -5.99 14.41
C MET A 34 8.56 -4.57 13.85
N LEU A 35 8.79 -3.56 14.69
CA LEU A 35 8.99 -2.18 14.25
C LEU A 35 10.21 -2.05 13.33
N ASP A 36 11.34 -2.67 13.69
CA ASP A 36 12.54 -2.70 12.84
C ASP A 36 12.26 -3.33 11.46
N CYS A 37 11.40 -4.36 11.42
CA CYS A 37 11.00 -5.01 10.18
C CYS A 37 10.03 -4.16 9.35
N ILE A 38 9.08 -3.47 9.98
CA ILE A 38 8.21 -2.50 9.29
C ILE A 38 9.05 -1.42 8.62
N MET A 39 10.09 -0.93 9.28
CA MET A 39 11.00 0.07 8.72
C MET A 39 11.86 -0.42 7.55
N LYS A 40 11.89 -1.73 7.28
CA LYS A 40 12.53 -2.30 6.08
C LYS A 40 11.56 -2.52 4.93
N LEU A 41 10.26 -2.40 5.19
CA LEU A 41 9.23 -2.54 4.19
C LEU A 41 8.98 -1.15 3.59
N HIS A 42 9.47 -0.94 2.37
CA HIS A 42 9.26 0.28 1.59
C HIS A 42 8.48 -0.08 0.32
N THR A 43 7.93 0.91 -0.39
CA THR A 43 7.31 0.64 -1.70
C THR A 43 8.23 -0.01 -2.71
N PRO A 44 7.64 -0.69 -3.71
CA PRO A 44 6.19 -0.86 -3.93
C PRO A 44 5.55 -1.96 -3.05
N CYS A 45 6.27 -2.47 -2.05
CA CYS A 45 5.84 -3.60 -1.24
C CYS A 45 5.04 -3.27 0.01
N ASP A 46 5.11 -2.07 0.56
CA ASP A 46 4.49 -1.72 1.84
C ASP A 46 2.96 -1.86 1.86
N GLU A 47 2.27 -1.50 0.78
CA GLU A 47 0.84 -1.79 0.62
C GLU A 47 0.59 -3.22 0.12
N LEU A 48 1.28 -3.65 -0.94
CA LEU A 48 1.02 -4.95 -1.59
C LEU A 48 1.46 -6.18 -0.78
N TYR A 49 2.47 -6.06 0.07
CA TYR A 49 2.94 -7.18 0.89
C TYR A 49 2.00 -7.41 2.08
N MET A 50 1.47 -6.36 2.69
CA MET A 50 0.49 -6.49 3.78
C MET A 50 -0.87 -7.00 3.26
N TYR A 51 -1.36 -6.51 2.12
CA TYR A 51 -2.62 -6.95 1.53
C TYR A 51 -2.51 -8.29 0.79
N GLY A 52 -1.50 -8.45 -0.08
CA GLY A 52 -1.32 -9.61 -0.95
C GLY A 52 -0.80 -10.88 -0.26
N THR A 53 -0.04 -10.79 0.85
CA THR A 53 0.46 -12.01 1.53
C THR A 53 -0.49 -12.57 2.60
N ILE A 54 -1.40 -11.74 3.13
CA ILE A 54 -2.24 -12.12 4.27
C ILE A 54 -3.73 -12.07 3.93
N PHE A 55 -4.22 -11.08 3.19
CA PHE A 55 -5.66 -10.79 3.15
C PHE A 55 -6.35 -11.07 1.81
N THR A 56 -5.76 -10.72 0.66
CA THR A 56 -6.38 -10.84 -0.66
C THR A 56 -5.85 -12.06 -1.42
N SER A 57 -6.75 -12.95 -1.88
CA SER A 57 -6.38 -14.18 -2.61
C SER A 57 -6.27 -13.99 -4.13
N ASN A 58 -6.24 -12.74 -4.61
CA ASN A 58 -6.42 -12.42 -6.02
C ASN A 58 -5.34 -11.48 -6.58
N GLU A 59 -4.32 -11.13 -5.79
CA GLU A 59 -3.26 -10.21 -6.20
C GLU A 59 -1.94 -10.97 -6.31
N THR A 60 -1.28 -10.82 -7.46
CA THR A 60 0.05 -11.36 -7.72
C THR A 60 1.11 -10.38 -7.24
N VAL A 61 2.08 -10.84 -6.45
CA VAL A 61 3.21 -9.99 -6.01
C VAL A 61 4.10 -9.68 -7.21
N SER A 62 4.42 -8.40 -7.41
CA SER A 62 5.28 -7.96 -8.52
C SER A 62 6.72 -8.47 -8.38
N LYS A 63 7.48 -8.50 -9.49
CA LYS A 63 8.89 -8.90 -9.51
C LYS A 63 9.78 -8.01 -8.64
N ASP A 64 9.59 -6.71 -8.75
CA ASP A 64 10.32 -5.73 -7.93
C ASP A 64 10.00 -5.95 -6.46
N CYS A 65 8.74 -6.26 -6.14
CA CYS A 65 8.39 -6.53 -4.76
C CYS A 65 8.97 -7.86 -4.24
N CYS A 66 8.96 -8.93 -5.03
CA CYS A 66 9.64 -10.17 -4.66
C CYS A 66 11.13 -9.99 -4.41
N THR A 67 11.79 -9.15 -5.20
CA THR A 67 13.19 -8.80 -5.01
C THR A 67 13.39 -8.12 -3.65
N HIS A 68 12.57 -7.13 -3.32
CA HIS A 68 12.61 -6.45 -2.02
C HIS A 68 12.32 -7.41 -0.84
N ILE A 69 11.32 -8.30 -0.98
CA ILE A 69 10.97 -9.30 0.03
C ILE A 69 12.16 -10.22 0.35
N VAL A 70 12.87 -10.69 -0.67
CA VAL A 70 13.96 -11.64 -0.52
C VAL A 70 15.26 -10.97 -0.06
N HIS A 71 15.60 -9.84 -0.65
CA HIS A 71 16.92 -9.21 -0.49
C HIS A 71 16.97 -8.18 0.65
N ASP A 72 15.96 -7.31 0.76
CA ASP A 72 16.00 -6.16 1.69
C ASP A 72 15.21 -6.42 2.97
N PHE A 73 13.97 -6.87 2.82
CA PHE A 73 13.09 -7.23 3.92
C PHE A 73 13.57 -8.52 4.60
N GLY A 74 13.80 -9.55 3.80
CA GLY A 74 14.44 -10.80 4.20
C GLY A 74 13.55 -11.74 5.02
N LYS A 75 13.98 -13.00 5.08
CA LYS A 75 13.20 -14.11 5.66
C LYS A 75 12.83 -13.88 7.12
N GLN A 76 13.75 -13.29 7.89
CA GLN A 76 13.52 -13.05 9.31
C GLN A 76 12.36 -12.09 9.54
N CYS A 77 12.30 -10.99 8.78
CA CYS A 77 11.22 -10.02 8.93
C CYS A 77 9.90 -10.54 8.38
N HIS A 78 9.93 -11.27 7.27
CA HIS A 78 8.80 -12.06 6.78
C HIS A 78 8.18 -12.92 7.87
N ASP A 79 8.99 -13.77 8.51
CA ASP A 79 8.49 -14.70 9.53
C ASP A 79 8.02 -13.98 10.79
N ILE A 80 8.70 -12.92 11.23
CA ILE A 80 8.32 -12.14 12.42
C ILE A 80 6.97 -11.44 12.19
N MET A 81 6.82 -10.72 11.07
CA MET A 81 5.60 -9.97 10.77
C MET A 81 4.40 -10.90 10.57
N THR A 82 4.55 -11.97 9.78
CA THR A 82 3.49 -12.97 9.59
C THR A 82 3.07 -13.57 10.92
N ASN A 83 4.02 -14.06 11.72
CA ASN A 83 3.68 -14.69 13.00
C ASN A 83 3.01 -13.71 13.96
N TYR A 84 3.44 -12.45 13.99
CA TYR A 84 2.80 -11.45 14.82
C TYR A 84 1.34 -11.23 14.38
N ILE A 85 1.10 -10.97 13.09
CA ILE A 85 -0.23 -10.64 12.55
C ILE A 85 -1.22 -11.79 12.74
N ILE A 86 -0.86 -13.04 12.40
CA ILE A 86 -1.78 -14.19 12.53
C ILE A 86 -2.11 -14.57 13.98
N ASN A 87 -1.37 -14.02 14.94
CA ASN A 87 -1.62 -14.20 16.37
C ASN A 87 -2.52 -13.11 16.96
N LEU A 88 -2.77 -12.01 16.24
CA LEU A 88 -3.70 -10.98 16.69
C LEU A 88 -5.13 -11.54 16.81
N PRO A 89 -5.92 -11.08 17.80
CA PRO A 89 -7.29 -11.57 18.02
C PRO A 89 -8.18 -11.52 16.77
N LYS A 90 -8.09 -10.43 16.00
CA LYS A 90 -8.83 -10.20 14.75
C LYS A 90 -8.59 -11.28 13.69
N TYR A 91 -7.39 -11.87 13.65
CA TYR A 91 -6.96 -12.79 12.59
C TYR A 91 -6.85 -14.24 13.04
N LYS A 92 -7.06 -14.51 14.34
CA LYS A 92 -6.92 -15.84 14.95
C LYS A 92 -7.77 -16.92 14.28
N ALA A 93 -8.98 -16.58 13.82
CA ALA A 93 -9.90 -17.50 13.14
C ALA A 93 -9.36 -18.01 11.79
N ASN A 94 -8.56 -17.20 11.09
CA ASN A 94 -8.01 -17.52 9.77
C ASN A 94 -6.50 -17.81 9.79
N ARG A 95 -5.92 -18.04 10.99
CA ARG A 95 -4.48 -18.22 11.19
C ARG A 95 -3.85 -19.21 10.21
N THR A 96 -4.46 -20.39 10.06
CA THR A 96 -3.89 -21.47 9.22
C THR A 96 -3.85 -21.05 7.75
N LEU A 97 -4.92 -20.41 7.27
CA LEU A 97 -5.01 -19.91 5.90
C LEU A 97 -3.93 -18.86 5.63
N PHE A 98 -3.80 -17.87 6.52
CA PHE A 98 -2.81 -16.80 6.37
C PHE A 98 -1.37 -17.31 6.47
N SER A 99 -1.11 -18.27 7.36
CA SER A 99 0.20 -18.91 7.46
C SER A 99 0.57 -19.70 6.20
N GLN A 100 -0.40 -20.39 5.57
CA GLN A 100 -0.18 -21.10 4.32
C GLN A 100 0.12 -20.13 3.16
N ARG A 101 -0.65 -19.04 3.05
CA ARG A 101 -0.44 -18.01 2.01
C ARG A 101 0.91 -17.33 2.13
N SER A 102 1.28 -16.91 3.34
CA SER A 102 2.60 -16.31 3.57
C SER A 102 3.74 -17.24 3.15
N LYS A 103 3.64 -18.55 3.42
CA LYS A 103 4.63 -19.54 2.95
C LYS A 103 4.68 -19.64 1.43
N GLN A 104 3.52 -19.60 0.78
CA GLN A 104 3.43 -19.65 -0.69
C GLN A 104 4.17 -18.45 -1.30
N VAL A 105 3.88 -17.22 -0.85
CA VAL A 105 4.53 -16.01 -1.37
C VAL A 105 6.04 -16.06 -1.17
N TRP A 106 6.51 -16.46 0.02
CA TRP A 106 7.94 -16.60 0.25
C TRP A 106 8.59 -17.57 -0.74
N ASN A 107 7.98 -18.73 -0.97
CA ASN A 107 8.51 -19.74 -1.88
C ASN A 107 8.49 -19.26 -3.34
N GLU A 108 7.45 -18.53 -3.76
CA GLU A 108 7.36 -17.95 -5.09
C GLU A 108 8.45 -16.90 -5.33
N CYS A 109 8.59 -15.93 -4.42
CA CYS A 109 9.58 -14.87 -4.54
C CYS A 109 11.02 -15.37 -4.40
N SER A 110 11.26 -16.41 -3.59
CA SER A 110 12.59 -17.01 -3.42
C SER A 110 12.94 -18.05 -4.49
N HIS A 111 12.05 -18.33 -5.45
CA HIS A 111 12.33 -19.30 -6.48
C HIS A 111 13.38 -18.76 -7.49
N PRO A 112 14.40 -19.54 -7.87
CA PRO A 112 15.47 -19.09 -8.77
C PRO A 112 14.98 -18.58 -10.13
N SER A 113 13.83 -19.07 -10.62
CA SER A 113 13.24 -18.61 -11.89
C SER A 113 12.79 -17.15 -11.87
N PHE A 114 12.58 -16.56 -10.69
CA PHE A 114 12.20 -15.15 -10.55
C PHE A 114 13.41 -14.21 -10.49
N GLN A 115 14.60 -14.77 -10.23
CA GLN A 115 15.87 -14.03 -10.06
C GLN A 115 16.75 -13.99 -11.32
N LEU A 116 16.34 -14.59 -12.44
CA LEU A 116 17.21 -14.89 -13.59
C LEU A 116 17.17 -13.89 -14.76
N ASP A 117 16.70 -12.66 -14.57
CA ASP A 117 16.61 -11.68 -15.69
C ASP A 117 17.62 -10.53 -15.60
N GLU A 118 18.66 -10.66 -14.78
CA GLU A 118 19.85 -9.83 -14.93
C GLU A 118 20.88 -10.57 -15.77
N GLY A 119 20.88 -10.27 -17.07
CA GLY A 119 22.07 -10.43 -17.89
C GLY A 119 21.89 -11.28 -19.15
N LEU A 120 21.13 -10.79 -20.12
CA LEU A 120 21.47 -10.97 -21.53
C LEU A 120 20.99 -9.75 -22.32
N GLY A 121 21.87 -8.76 -22.47
CA GLY A 121 21.78 -7.85 -23.60
C GLY A 121 21.86 -8.66 -24.88
N GLN A 122 20.78 -8.71 -25.64
CA GLN A 122 20.81 -9.17 -27.02
C GLN A 122 20.12 -8.12 -27.90
N SER A 123 20.99 -7.44 -28.65
CA SER A 123 20.63 -6.69 -29.84
C SER A 123 19.90 -7.61 -30.81
N PHE A 124 18.66 -7.28 -31.14
CA PHE A 124 18.05 -7.75 -32.38
C PHE A 124 18.08 -6.61 -33.38
N ALA A 125 18.88 -6.84 -34.42
CA ALA A 125 19.02 -6.00 -35.58
C ALA A 125 17.64 -5.75 -36.21
N SER A 126 17.45 -4.50 -36.61
CA SER A 126 16.36 -4.01 -37.45
C SER A 126 16.29 -4.75 -38.79
N ASP A 127 15.11 -5.27 -39.12
CA ASP A 127 14.69 -5.50 -40.51
C ASP A 127 13.42 -4.67 -40.77
N PRO A 128 13.42 -3.76 -41.78
CA PRO A 128 12.33 -2.83 -41.99
C PRO A 128 11.29 -3.46 -42.92
N SER A 129 10.04 -3.56 -42.47
CA SER A 129 8.81 -3.30 -43.24
C SER A 129 7.62 -4.07 -42.66
N SER A 130 6.81 -3.37 -41.88
CA SER A 130 5.35 -3.44 -41.98
C SER A 130 4.77 -2.36 -41.08
N VAL A 131 4.50 -1.21 -41.68
CA VAL A 131 3.70 -0.15 -41.06
C VAL A 131 2.28 -0.68 -40.95
N SER A 132 1.91 -1.19 -39.78
CA SER A 132 0.52 -1.21 -39.34
C SER A 132 0.35 -0.12 -38.29
N ASN A 133 -0.31 0.96 -38.70
CA ASN A 133 -0.89 1.95 -37.80
C ASN A 133 -1.76 1.21 -36.76
N SER A 134 -1.24 1.01 -35.56
CA SER A 134 -2.05 0.70 -34.38
C SER A 134 -2.10 1.95 -33.52
N SER A 135 -3.31 2.51 -33.47
CA SER A 135 -3.73 3.49 -32.49
C SER A 135 -3.25 3.08 -31.11
N SER A 136 -2.58 3.99 -30.39
CA SER A 136 -2.21 3.78 -28.99
C SER A 136 -3.39 3.18 -28.22
N PRO A 137 -3.20 2.08 -27.47
CA PRO A 137 -4.26 1.58 -26.62
C PRO A 137 -4.55 2.66 -25.59
N SER A 138 -5.81 3.11 -25.53
CA SER A 138 -6.29 3.90 -24.39
C SER A 138 -5.91 3.12 -23.12
N PRO A 139 -5.28 3.75 -22.12
CA PRO A 139 -5.00 3.06 -20.86
C PRO A 139 -6.31 2.51 -20.30
N SER A 140 -6.28 1.28 -19.79
CA SER A 140 -7.41 0.72 -19.07
C SER A 140 -7.72 1.60 -17.85
N PRO A 141 -8.96 1.61 -17.35
CA PRO A 141 -9.32 2.36 -16.15
C PRO A 141 -8.43 2.02 -14.93
N GLU A 142 -7.97 0.77 -14.81
CA GLU A 142 -7.04 0.39 -13.73
C GLU A 142 -5.67 1.07 -13.89
N ASN A 143 -5.06 1.05 -15.08
CA ASN A 143 -3.77 1.69 -15.32
C ASN A 143 -3.82 3.21 -15.05
N TYR A 144 -4.95 3.85 -15.36
CA TYR A 144 -5.13 5.27 -15.08
C TYR A 144 -5.16 5.58 -13.58
N LEU A 145 -5.80 4.72 -12.78
CA LEU A 145 -5.86 4.89 -11.33
C LEU A 145 -4.50 4.63 -10.68
N GLU A 146 -3.73 3.65 -11.18
CA GLU A 146 -2.35 3.41 -10.76
C GLU A 146 -1.45 4.63 -11.05
N ASP A 147 -1.53 5.19 -12.26
CA ASP A 147 -0.81 6.42 -12.64
C ASP A 147 -1.19 7.61 -11.75
N CYS A 148 -2.46 7.70 -11.34
CA CYS A 148 -2.91 8.70 -10.39
C CYS A 148 -2.30 8.47 -9.00
N ALA A 149 -2.37 7.26 -8.48
CA ALA A 149 -1.88 6.92 -7.14
C ALA A 149 -0.36 7.16 -7.03
N ALA A 150 0.40 6.83 -8.08
CA ALA A 150 1.85 7.02 -8.11
C ALA A 150 2.31 8.48 -7.90
N LYS A 151 1.44 9.46 -8.15
CA LYS A 151 1.75 10.88 -7.94
C LYS A 151 1.68 11.33 -6.48
N LEU A 152 1.00 10.57 -5.63
CA LEU A 152 0.91 10.81 -4.19
C LEU A 152 2.00 10.09 -3.38
N TYR A 153 2.72 9.20 -4.03
CA TYR A 153 3.71 8.33 -3.41
C TYR A 153 5.06 9.06 -3.21
N PRO A 154 5.81 8.86 -2.10
CA PRO A 154 5.51 8.07 -0.90
C PRO A 154 4.64 8.72 0.16
N ASP A 155 4.67 10.04 0.24
CA ASP A 155 4.44 10.70 1.53
C ASP A 155 3.01 11.18 1.73
N CYS A 156 2.22 11.31 0.67
CA CYS A 156 0.93 12.01 0.71
C CYS A 156 -0.31 11.13 0.55
N GLY A 157 -0.14 9.92 0.00
CA GLY A 157 -1.24 8.98 -0.21
C GLY A 157 -2.00 8.65 1.08
N ASN A 158 -1.26 8.30 2.14
CA ASN A 158 -1.84 7.92 3.44
C ASN A 158 -2.56 9.09 4.11
N GLU A 159 -1.99 10.29 4.08
CA GLU A 159 -2.57 11.48 4.70
C GLU A 159 -3.87 11.89 4.01
N LEU A 160 -3.88 11.92 2.67
CA LEU A 160 -5.07 12.24 1.89
C LEU A 160 -6.16 11.17 2.03
N TYR A 161 -5.79 9.90 2.00
CA TYR A 161 -6.73 8.80 2.18
C TYR A 161 -7.38 8.86 3.57
N SER A 162 -6.58 9.00 4.62
CA SER A 162 -7.06 9.11 6.00
C SER A 162 -7.99 10.32 6.15
N ALA A 163 -7.54 11.50 5.73
CA ALA A 163 -8.33 12.73 5.78
C ALA A 163 -9.66 12.61 5.03
N ILE A 164 -9.68 12.07 3.81
CA ILE A 164 -10.90 11.98 2.98
C ILE A 164 -11.88 10.93 3.52
N PHE A 165 -11.41 9.73 3.88
CA PHE A 165 -12.30 8.60 4.15
C PHE A 165 -12.69 8.47 5.62
N PHE A 166 -11.87 8.98 6.54
CA PHE A 166 -12.03 8.74 7.98
C PHE A 166 -12.13 10.02 8.83
N ASP A 167 -11.93 11.21 8.24
CA ASP A 167 -12.01 12.50 8.97
C ASP A 167 -11.00 12.67 10.10
N ASN A 168 -9.88 11.96 9.99
CA ASN A 168 -8.98 11.72 11.11
C ASN A 168 -7.69 12.56 11.06
N ASP A 169 -7.35 13.11 9.90
CA ASP A 169 -6.09 13.81 9.67
C ASP A 169 -6.28 15.19 9.02
N THR A 170 -5.44 16.14 9.45
CA THR A 170 -5.26 17.42 8.76
C THR A 170 -4.22 17.25 7.68
N VAL A 171 -4.55 17.60 6.43
CA VAL A 171 -3.59 17.52 5.32
C VAL A 171 -2.49 18.58 5.47
N SER A 172 -1.25 18.12 5.47
CA SER A 172 -0.05 18.92 5.58
C SER A 172 0.08 19.88 4.39
N LYS A 173 0.82 20.97 4.58
CA LYS A 173 1.06 21.93 3.50
C LYS A 173 1.76 21.29 2.29
N GLU A 174 2.68 20.37 2.54
CA GLU A 174 3.39 19.61 1.51
C GLU A 174 2.42 18.74 0.71
N CYS A 175 1.55 17.99 1.41
CA CYS A 175 0.57 17.14 0.72
C CYS A 175 -0.58 17.90 0.09
N CYS A 176 -0.92 19.09 0.59
CA CYS A 176 -1.78 20.02 -0.13
C CYS A 176 -1.16 20.49 -1.45
N GLN A 177 0.15 20.80 -1.46
CA GLN A 177 0.85 21.17 -2.69
C GLN A 177 0.88 20.00 -3.68
N ASN A 178 1.22 18.80 -3.22
CA ASN A 178 1.23 17.61 -4.05
C ASN A 178 -0.18 17.28 -4.61
N LEU A 179 -1.23 17.38 -3.79
CA LEU A 179 -2.62 17.23 -4.21
C LEU A 179 -2.96 18.19 -5.36
N VAL A 180 -2.67 19.48 -5.20
CA VAL A 180 -3.10 20.51 -6.16
C VAL A 180 -2.24 20.55 -7.41
N VAL A 181 -0.92 20.40 -7.27
CA VAL A 181 0.06 20.60 -8.35
C VAL A 181 0.32 19.32 -9.13
N ASP A 182 0.57 18.21 -8.44
CA ASP A 182 1.07 16.98 -9.07
C ASP A 182 -0.07 16.02 -9.41
N LEU A 183 -0.94 15.74 -8.42
CA LEU A 183 -2.08 14.85 -8.58
C LEU A 183 -3.15 15.48 -9.47
N GLY A 184 -3.66 16.64 -9.05
CA GLY A 184 -4.74 17.36 -9.71
C GLY A 184 -6.14 16.81 -9.39
N LYS A 185 -7.17 17.67 -9.55
CA LYS A 185 -8.54 17.36 -9.11
C LYS A 185 -9.11 16.11 -9.77
N THR A 186 -8.87 15.96 -11.07
CA THR A 186 -9.40 14.83 -11.84
C THR A 186 -8.92 13.49 -11.29
N CYS A 187 -7.62 13.35 -10.97
CA CYS A 187 -7.12 12.12 -10.35
C CYS A 187 -7.74 11.90 -8.98
N ASN A 188 -7.75 12.93 -8.12
CA ASN A 188 -8.34 12.85 -6.79
C ASN A 188 -9.80 12.37 -6.83
N ASP A 189 -10.63 12.98 -7.70
CA ASP A 189 -12.05 12.65 -7.84
C ASP A 189 -12.23 11.21 -8.33
N LYS A 190 -11.41 10.76 -9.29
CA LYS A 190 -11.51 9.41 -9.86
C LYS A 190 -11.08 8.33 -8.88
N MET A 191 -9.97 8.53 -8.17
CA MET A 191 -9.54 7.61 -7.10
C MET A 191 -10.57 7.57 -5.97
N THR A 192 -11.11 8.74 -5.57
CA THR A 192 -12.16 8.81 -4.53
C THR A 192 -13.39 8.01 -4.94
N MET A 193 -13.87 8.20 -6.17
CA MET A 193 -15.03 7.46 -6.69
C MET A 193 -14.78 5.95 -6.77
N TYR A 194 -13.57 5.52 -7.12
CA TYR A 194 -13.22 4.10 -7.16
C TYR A 194 -13.34 3.45 -5.78
N ILE A 195 -12.75 4.07 -4.75
CA ILE A 195 -12.79 3.57 -3.37
C ILE A 195 -14.24 3.56 -2.83
N LEU A 196 -15.06 4.53 -3.22
CA LEU A 196 -16.48 4.59 -2.86
C LEU A 196 -17.33 3.43 -3.40
N GLU A 197 -16.81 2.64 -4.34
CA GLU A 197 -17.46 1.40 -4.80
C GLU A 197 -17.20 0.20 -3.87
N LEU A 198 -16.28 0.34 -2.91
CA LEU A 198 -16.06 -0.67 -1.87
C LEU A 198 -17.24 -0.68 -0.86
N PRO A 199 -17.72 -1.87 -0.44
CA PRO A 199 -18.90 -1.98 0.43
C PRO A 199 -18.81 -1.20 1.74
N GLU A 200 -17.61 -1.04 2.30
CA GLU A 200 -17.38 -0.33 3.57
C GLU A 200 -17.63 1.18 3.49
N PHE A 201 -17.40 1.80 2.32
CA PHE A 201 -17.54 3.26 2.15
C PHE A 201 -18.88 3.67 1.51
N LYS A 202 -19.61 2.73 0.89
CA LYS A 202 -20.94 2.99 0.30
C LYS A 202 -21.93 3.70 1.23
N PRO A 203 -22.04 3.34 2.53
CA PRO A 203 -22.98 4.01 3.44
C PRO A 203 -22.69 5.50 3.63
N ASN A 204 -21.42 5.91 3.53
CA ASN A 204 -20.97 7.28 3.82
C ASN A 204 -20.60 8.08 2.56
N LYS A 205 -21.03 7.61 1.37
CA LYS A 205 -20.63 8.16 0.07
C LYS A 205 -20.76 9.69 -0.03
N THR A 206 -21.91 10.24 0.37
CA THR A 206 -22.15 11.69 0.30
C THR A 206 -21.19 12.48 1.20
N GLN A 207 -20.92 11.99 2.41
CA GLN A 207 -20.05 12.66 3.38
C GLN A 207 -18.59 12.64 2.90
N ILE A 208 -18.12 11.49 2.43
CA ILE A 208 -16.76 11.33 1.90
C ILE A 208 -16.52 12.23 0.68
N LEU A 209 -17.50 12.33 -0.23
CA LEU A 209 -17.40 13.22 -1.39
C LEU A 209 -17.34 14.69 -0.97
N GLN A 210 -18.19 15.09 -0.03
CA GLN A 210 -18.16 16.45 0.51
C GLN A 210 -16.79 16.76 1.14
N ARG A 211 -16.26 15.84 1.95
CA ARG A 211 -14.96 15.99 2.60
C ARG A 211 -13.81 16.10 1.60
N SER A 212 -13.81 15.26 0.56
CA SER A 212 -12.82 15.33 -0.53
C SER A 212 -12.83 16.69 -1.24
N ASP A 213 -14.01 17.24 -1.51
CA ASP A 213 -14.15 18.58 -2.12
C ASP A 213 -13.73 19.71 -1.16
N GLU A 214 -13.96 19.57 0.15
CA GLU A 214 -13.54 20.53 1.17
C GLU A 214 -12.01 20.57 1.33
N ILE A 215 -11.36 19.40 1.41
CA ILE A 215 -9.89 19.27 1.43
C ILE A 215 -9.29 19.89 0.17
N TRP A 216 -9.83 19.56 -1.01
CA TRP A 216 -9.36 20.15 -2.27
C TRP A 216 -9.46 21.68 -2.28
N LYS A 217 -10.55 22.24 -1.74
CA LYS A 217 -10.71 23.71 -1.64
C LYS A 217 -9.71 24.30 -0.66
N GLY A 218 -9.59 23.73 0.54
CA GLY A 218 -8.66 24.20 1.57
C GLY A 218 -7.20 24.19 1.13
N CYS A 219 -6.80 23.21 0.32
CA CYS A 219 -5.44 23.15 -0.21
C CYS A 219 -5.13 24.16 -1.34
N LYS A 220 -6.14 24.81 -1.92
CA LYS A 220 -5.95 25.86 -2.94
C LYS A 220 -5.85 27.27 -2.36
N ASP A 221 -6.26 27.46 -1.11
CA ASP A 221 -6.26 28.75 -0.41
C ASP A 221 -4.87 29.07 0.17
#